data_AF-A0A5K0YRS0-F1
#
_entry.id   AF-A0A5K0YRS0-F1
#
_cell.length_a   1.000
_cell.length_b   1.000
_cell.length_c   1.000
_cell.angle_alpha   90.00
_cell.angle_beta   90.00
_cell.angle_gamma   90.00
#
_symmetry.space_group_name_H-M   'P 1'
#
loop_
_entity.id
_entity.type
_entity.pdbx_description
1 polymer ?
#
loop_
_entity_poly.entity_id
_entity_poly.type
_entity_poly.pdbx_seq_one_letter_code
_entity_poly.pdbx_strand_id
1 'polypeptide(L)' 'AGAVHINVGSLVWLEDPEVAWIDGEVVAVDGQNATISCSSGKT' A
#
# COMPACT_ATOMS: atom_id res chain seq x y z
N ALA A 1 14.74 8.23 14.63
CA ALA A 1 13.73 7.59 13.75
C ALA A 1 14.28 7.64 12.33
N GLY A 2 14.30 6.51 11.60
CA GLY A 2 14.68 6.51 10.19
C GLY A 2 13.50 6.97 9.33
N ALA A 3 13.76 7.75 8.29
CA ALA A 3 12.73 8.08 7.31
C ALA A 3 12.39 6.83 6.49
N VAL A 4 11.11 6.46 6.43
CA VAL A 4 10.63 5.39 5.56
C VAL A 4 10.36 6.02 4.20
N HIS A 5 11.07 5.54 3.17
CA HIS A 5 10.79 5.86 1.77
C HIS A 5 10.02 4.70 1.16
N ILE A 6 8.81 4.97 0.66
CA ILE A 6 7.98 4.00 -0.04
C ILE A 6 8.09 4.31 -1.53
N ASN A 7 8.46 3.30 -2.31
CA ASN A 7 8.67 3.42 -3.75
C ASN A 7 7.62 2.63 -4.52
N VAL A 8 7.36 3.01 -5.77
CA VAL A 8 6.57 2.19 -6.71
C VAL A 8 7.19 0.79 -6.81
N GLY A 9 6.34 -0.24 -6.76
CA GLY A 9 6.73 -1.65 -6.68
C GLY A 9 6.94 -2.19 -5.26
N SER A 10 6.80 -1.36 -4.22
CA SER A 10 6.86 -1.84 -2.84
C SER A 10 5.60 -2.62 -2.49
N LEU A 11 5.77 -3.76 -1.81
CA LEU A 11 4.67 -4.52 -1.22
C LEU A 11 4.34 -3.96 0.16
N VAL A 12 3.06 -3.72 0.40
CA VAL A 12 2.53 -3.12 1.62
C VAL A 12 1.34 -3.90 2.15
N TRP A 13 1.11 -3.80 3.46
CA TRP A 13 -0.06 -4.34 4.13
C TRP A 13 -0.94 -3.19 4.61
N LEU A 14 -2.22 -3.21 4.24
CA LEU A 14 -3.21 -2.25 4.68
C LEU A 14 -4.14 -2.92 5.68
N GLU A 15 -4.55 -2.19 6.71
CA GLU A 15 -5.57 -2.66 7.63
C GLU A 15 -6.92 -2.76 6.92
N ASP A 16 -7.62 -3.89 7.10
CA ASP A 16 -8.96 -4.12 6.57
C ASP A 16 -9.87 -4.60 7.72
N PRO A 17 -11.06 -4.01 7.90
CA PRO A 17 -11.93 -4.34 9.02
C PRO A 17 -12.56 -5.73 8.95
N GLU A 18 -12.60 -6.37 7.77
CA GLU A 18 -13.18 -7.70 7.58
C GLU A 18 -12.14 -8.81 7.80
N VAL A 19 -10.91 -8.60 7.34
CA VAL A 19 -9.87 -9.65 7.31
C VAL A 19 -8.58 -9.29 8.07
N ALA A 20 -8.63 -8.23 8.88
CA ALA A 20 -7.51 -7.62 9.62
C ALA A 20 -6.46 -6.94 8.72
N TRP A 21 -5.91 -7.64 7.72
CA TRP A 21 -4.91 -7.09 6.80
C TRP A 21 -5.11 -7.57 5.36
N ILE A 22 -4.90 -6.67 4.40
CA ILE A 22 -4.86 -6.97 2.97
C ILE A 22 -3.49 -6.59 2.41
N ASP A 23 -2.98 -7.40 1.48
CA ASP A 23 -1.75 -7.09 0.76
C ASP A 23 -2.03 -6.27 -0.51
N GLY A 24 -1.06 -5.44 -0.87
CA GLY A 24 -1.09 -4.67 -2.10
C GLY A 24 0.28 -4.17 -2.53
N GLU A 25 0.34 -3.70 -3.77
CA GLU A 25 1.54 -3.14 -4.38
C GLU A 25 1.35 -1.65 -4.64
N VAL A 26 2.36 -0.85 -4.31
CA VAL A 26 2.37 0.58 -4.60
C VAL A 26 2.56 0.79 -6.10
N VAL A 27 1.55 1.35 -6.77
CA VAL A 27 1.57 1.59 -8.23
C VAL A 27 1.87 3.05 -8.58
N ALA A 28 1.62 3.98 -7.66
CA ALA A 28 1.95 5.39 -7.82
C ALA A 28 2.24 6.06 -6.47
N VAL A 29 3.09 7.09 -6.49
CA VAL A 29 3.38 7.94 -5.32
C VAL A 29 3.38 9.40 -5.78
N ASP A 30 2.42 10.17 -5.26
CA ASP A 30 2.22 11.58 -5.53
C ASP A 30 2.47 12.39 -4.24
N GLY A 31 3.72 12.75 -4.02
CA GLY A 31 4.15 13.48 -2.82
C GLY A 31 3.97 12.64 -1.55
N GLN A 32 2.92 12.95 -0.77
CA GLN A 32 2.56 12.23 0.46
C GLN A 32 1.44 11.20 0.24
N ASN A 33 0.89 11.12 -0.97
CA ASN A 33 -0.19 10.19 -1.30
C ASN A 33 0.37 9.00 -2.08
N ALA A 34 -0.05 7.79 -1.75
CA ALA A 34 0.32 6.59 -2.49
C ALA A 34 -0.95 5.89 -3.00
N THR A 35 -0.91 5.39 -4.22
CA THR A 35 -1.94 4.53 -4.79
C THR A 35 -1.49 3.08 -4.69
N ILE A 36 -2.32 2.24 -4.08
CA ILE A 36 -2.04 0.83 -3.86
C ILE A 36 -3.02 0.01 -4.72
N SER A 37 -2.50 -0.97 -5.45
CA SER A 37 -3.31 -2.00 -6.08
C SER A 37 -3.39 -3.20 -5.14
N CYS A 38 -4.56 -3.43 -4.54
CA CYS A 38 -4.74 -4.57 -3.64
C CYS A 38 -4.94 -5.87 -4.44
N SER A 39 -4.25 -6.93 -4.04
CA SER A 39 -4.37 -8.25 -4.69
C SER A 39 -5.77 -8.85 -4.54
N SER A 40 -6.53 -8.43 -3.52
CA SER A 40 -7.90 -8.83 -3.26
C SER A 40 -8.92 -8.29 -4.28
N GLY A 41 -8.49 -7.48 -5.25
CA GLY A 41 -9.35 -6.86 -6.27
C GLY A 41 -10.17 -5.68 -5.74
N LYS A 42 -9.95 -5.26 -4.49
CA LYS A 42 -10.52 -4.04 -3.92
C LYS A 42 -9.58 -2.87 -4.26
N THR A 43 -10.06 -1.92 -5.08
CA THR A 43 -9.38 -0.65 -5.38
C THR A 43 -10.01 0.51 -4.65
#